data_AF-Q5C293-F1
#
_entry.id   AF-Q5C293-F1
#
_cell.length_a   1.000
_cell.length_b   1.000
_cell.length_c   1.000
_cell.angle_alpha   90.00
_cell.angle_beta   90.00
_cell.angle_gamma   90.00
#
_symmetry.space_group_name_H-M   'P 1'
#
loop_
_entity.id
_entity.type
_entity.pdbx_description
1 polymer ?
#
loop_
_entity_poly.entity_id
_entity_poly.type
_entity_poly.pdbx_seq_one_letter_code
_entity_poly.pdbx_strand_id
1 'polypeptide(L)'
;CGGSGMLCVKSTCFKCGPCRPKWMKMVDNLYSGNPQDTNNHNKLIHYCLHQPDKLDRIAKYLHLRLSQDLSRRYDQNLSISVKAIDKLIQVCHGHRLVLAISFLKMIQLLLETNRTDLQIMASKSFVEFSKIDDDSPNYHKECNEILDHFAAMAHASLLNPKDRNAVRVAGIQGIQGVVRKLVSDQLILEVHESNMDKIVPALLFNMCDRSEIDPNSNESQTEPSQEAVYVFEDIVRQA
;
A
#
# COMPACT_ATOMS: atom_id res chain seq x y z
N CYS A 1 -51.01 -12.48 -9.42
CA CYS A 1 -49.73 -12.77 -10.09
C CYS A 1 -48.87 -11.52 -10.10
N GLY A 2 -47.59 -11.63 -9.76
CA GLY A 2 -46.61 -10.53 -9.86
C GLY A 2 -45.99 -10.17 -8.51
N GLY A 3 -45.09 -11.00 -8.01
CA GLY A 3 -44.40 -10.81 -6.73
C GLY A 3 -43.23 -9.83 -6.84
N SER A 4 -43.21 -8.83 -5.95
CA SER A 4 -42.01 -8.05 -5.63
C SER A 4 -41.28 -8.76 -4.49
N GLY A 5 -40.33 -9.62 -4.87
CA GLY A 5 -39.39 -10.24 -3.94
C GLY A 5 -38.40 -9.20 -3.42
N MET A 6 -38.74 -8.57 -2.30
CA MET A 6 -37.81 -7.74 -1.54
C MET A 6 -36.77 -8.67 -0.90
N LEU A 7 -35.62 -8.79 -1.55
CA LEU A 7 -34.44 -9.51 -1.04
C LEU A 7 -33.99 -8.82 0.26
N CYS A 8 -34.47 -9.37 1.37
CA CYS A 8 -34.01 -9.06 2.71
C CYS A 8 -32.52 -9.45 2.81
N VAL A 9 -31.64 -8.45 2.71
CA VAL A 9 -30.21 -8.62 2.97
C VAL A 9 -30.08 -9.01 4.43
N LYS A 10 -29.81 -10.29 4.68
CA LYS A 10 -29.61 -10.84 6.02
C LYS A 10 -28.42 -10.14 6.68
N SER A 11 -28.74 -9.20 7.58
CA SER A 11 -27.81 -8.66 8.57
C SER A 11 -27.35 -9.79 9.50
N THR A 12 -26.33 -10.53 9.10
CA THR A 12 -25.72 -11.58 9.93
C THR A 12 -25.10 -10.97 11.18
N CYS A 13 -25.50 -11.49 12.34
CA CYS A 13 -25.08 -11.09 13.68
C CYS A 13 -23.58 -11.41 13.91
N PHE A 14 -22.67 -10.58 13.38
CA PHE A 14 -21.22 -10.67 13.64
C PHE A 14 -20.81 -10.07 15.00
N LYS A 15 -21.77 -9.64 15.83
CA LYS A 15 -21.53 -8.99 17.13
C LYS A 15 -21.50 -9.96 18.32
N CYS A 16 -21.85 -11.24 18.13
CA CYS A 16 -21.74 -12.27 19.17
C CYS A 16 -20.38 -13.00 19.05
N GLY A 17 -19.52 -12.88 20.07
CA GLY A 17 -18.16 -13.47 20.10
C GLY A 17 -18.11 -14.98 19.79
N PRO A 18 -19.00 -15.82 20.36
CA PRO A 18 -19.11 -17.24 20.03
C PRO A 18 -19.43 -17.52 18.56
N CYS A 19 -20.29 -16.70 17.93
CA CYS A 19 -20.77 -16.88 16.56
C CYS A 19 -19.78 -16.40 15.50
N ARG A 20 -18.67 -15.75 15.89
CA ARG A 20 -17.66 -15.31 14.92
C ARG A 20 -16.96 -16.51 14.27
N PRO A 21 -16.87 -16.54 12.94
CA PRO A 21 -16.20 -17.63 12.23
C PRO A 21 -14.71 -17.65 12.55
N LYS A 22 -14.09 -18.83 12.47
CA LYS A 22 -12.68 -19.04 12.84
C LYS A 22 -11.72 -18.10 12.11
N TRP A 23 -11.89 -17.90 10.80
CA TRP A 23 -11.06 -16.99 10.01
C TRP A 23 -11.07 -15.54 10.54
N MET A 24 -12.24 -15.07 11.00
CA MET A 24 -12.40 -13.72 11.54
C MET A 24 -11.69 -13.60 12.90
N LYS A 25 -11.83 -14.62 13.75
CA LYS A 25 -11.09 -14.69 15.03
C LYS A 25 -9.58 -14.71 14.83
N MET A 26 -9.08 -15.39 13.79
CA MET A 26 -7.64 -15.39 13.46
C MET A 26 -7.14 -13.98 13.15
N VAL A 27 -7.91 -13.19 12.40
CA VAL A 27 -7.58 -11.78 12.15
C VAL A 27 -7.72 -10.94 13.43
N ASP A 28 -8.79 -11.13 14.21
CA ASP A 28 -9.02 -10.39 15.46
C ASP A 28 -7.86 -10.58 16.47
N ASN A 29 -7.28 -11.78 16.51
CA ASN A 29 -6.16 -12.10 17.38
C ASN A 29 -4.88 -11.33 17.03
N LEU A 30 -4.71 -10.84 15.80
CA LEU A 30 -3.54 -10.02 15.43
C LEU A 30 -3.43 -8.76 16.30
N TYR A 31 -4.56 -8.24 16.75
CA TYR A 31 -4.69 -7.00 17.51
C TYR A 31 -4.78 -7.26 19.02
N SER A 32 -4.69 -8.53 19.43
CA SER A 32 -4.75 -8.95 20.82
C SER A 32 -3.34 -9.35 21.27
N GLY A 33 -2.81 -8.68 22.28
CA GLY A 33 -1.48 -8.96 22.83
C GLY A 33 -0.40 -7.97 22.40
N ASN A 34 0.87 -8.40 22.43
CA ASN A 34 2.00 -7.53 22.13
C ASN A 34 2.10 -7.29 20.60
N PRO A 35 2.08 -6.03 20.14
CA PRO A 35 2.24 -5.66 18.72
C PRO A 35 3.51 -6.16 18.04
N GLN A 36 4.55 -6.47 18.82
CA GLN A 36 5.82 -7.02 18.31
C GLN A 36 5.81 -8.55 18.20
N ASP A 37 4.81 -9.23 18.78
CA ASP A 37 4.72 -10.68 18.72
C ASP A 37 4.30 -11.13 17.32
N THR A 38 5.19 -11.88 16.65
CA THR A 38 4.94 -12.43 15.32
C THR A 38 4.12 -13.72 15.37
N ASN A 39 3.90 -14.32 16.54
CA ASN A 39 3.19 -15.58 16.71
C ASN A 39 1.78 -15.54 16.12
N ASN A 40 1.02 -14.47 16.36
CA ASN A 40 -0.33 -14.34 15.81
C ASN A 40 -0.33 -14.19 14.27
N HIS A 41 0.66 -13.50 13.73
CA HIS A 41 0.87 -13.41 12.27
C HIS A 41 1.19 -14.78 11.68
N ASN A 42 2.09 -15.54 12.31
CA ASN A 42 2.49 -16.88 11.85
C ASN A 42 1.31 -17.86 11.89
N LYS A 43 0.46 -17.79 12.93
CA LYS A 43 -0.78 -18.58 13.01
C LYS A 43 -1.76 -18.22 11.89
N LEU A 44 -1.93 -16.94 11.56
CA LEU A 44 -2.78 -16.51 10.45
C LEU A 44 -2.23 -17.00 9.11
N ILE A 45 -0.92 -16.86 8.87
CA ILE A 45 -0.24 -17.35 7.66
C ILE A 45 -0.47 -18.85 7.50
N HIS A 46 -0.17 -19.63 8.55
CA HIS A 46 -0.37 -21.08 8.55
C HIS A 46 -1.83 -21.43 8.23
N TYR A 47 -2.80 -20.72 8.83
CA TYR A 47 -4.22 -20.92 8.54
C TYR A 47 -4.57 -20.64 7.07
N CYS A 48 -4.05 -19.55 6.51
CA CYS A 48 -4.30 -19.15 5.12
C CYS A 48 -3.72 -20.13 4.10
N LEU A 49 -2.53 -20.67 4.35
CA LEU A 49 -1.90 -21.68 3.49
C LEU A 49 -2.71 -22.98 3.41
N HIS A 50 -3.42 -23.34 4.49
CA HIS A 50 -4.26 -24.54 4.54
C HIS A 50 -5.72 -24.30 4.13
N GLN A 51 -6.20 -23.04 4.13
CA GLN A 51 -7.57 -22.67 3.80
C GLN A 51 -7.61 -21.47 2.83
N PRO A 52 -7.10 -21.64 1.60
CA PRO A 52 -6.99 -20.55 0.64
C PRO A 52 -8.35 -19.99 0.19
N ASP A 53 -9.42 -20.78 0.29
CA ASP A 53 -10.79 -20.36 -0.01
C ASP A 53 -11.31 -19.25 0.92
N LYS A 54 -10.65 -19.03 2.07
CA LYS A 54 -10.97 -17.95 3.01
C LYS A 54 -10.19 -16.67 2.75
N LEU A 55 -9.17 -16.70 1.91
CA LEU A 55 -8.19 -15.62 1.76
C LEU A 55 -8.84 -14.30 1.31
N ASP A 56 -9.76 -14.37 0.34
CA ASP A 56 -10.55 -13.21 -0.11
C ASP A 56 -11.28 -12.51 1.05
N ARG A 57 -11.92 -13.29 1.93
CA ARG A 57 -12.65 -12.75 3.08
C ARG A 57 -11.72 -12.15 4.12
N ILE A 58 -10.56 -12.79 4.33
CA ILE A 58 -9.53 -12.31 5.26
C ILE A 58 -8.96 -10.97 4.77
N ALA A 59 -8.61 -10.89 3.48
CA ALA A 59 -8.07 -9.67 2.87
C ALA A 59 -9.06 -8.50 2.96
N LYS A 60 -10.32 -8.73 2.60
CA LYS A 60 -11.40 -7.74 2.72
C LYS A 60 -11.64 -7.30 4.16
N TYR A 61 -11.53 -8.23 5.11
CA TYR A 61 -11.71 -7.92 6.53
C TYR A 61 -10.54 -7.13 7.12
N LEU A 62 -9.30 -7.41 6.70
CA LEU A 62 -8.13 -6.59 7.05
C LEU A 62 -8.29 -5.15 6.54
N HIS A 63 -8.72 -4.98 5.29
CA HIS A 63 -9.03 -3.65 4.73
C HIS A 63 -10.15 -2.94 5.52
N LEU A 64 -11.27 -3.63 5.80
CA LEU A 64 -12.36 -3.07 6.62
C LEU A 64 -11.86 -2.61 7.99
N ARG A 65 -11.01 -3.41 8.63
CA ARG A 65 -10.48 -3.11 9.95
C ARG A 65 -9.52 -1.92 9.93
N LEU A 66 -8.61 -1.87 8.96
CA LEU A 66 -7.73 -0.72 8.75
C LEU A 66 -8.56 0.56 8.59
N SER A 67 -9.63 0.54 7.78
CA SER A 67 -10.52 1.68 7.60
C SER A 67 -11.20 2.13 8.91
N GLN A 68 -11.64 1.19 9.74
CA GLN A 68 -12.23 1.49 11.05
C GLN A 68 -11.20 2.06 12.03
N ASP A 69 -10.02 1.45 12.11
CA ASP A 69 -8.94 1.90 12.99
C ASP A 69 -8.39 3.27 12.55
N LEU A 70 -8.45 3.59 11.25
CA LEU A 70 -8.06 4.88 10.71
C LEU A 70 -8.98 5.99 11.23
N SER A 71 -10.29 5.77 11.20
CA SER A 71 -11.28 6.72 11.74
C SER A 71 -11.11 6.96 13.25
N ARG A 72 -10.56 5.97 13.98
CA ARG A 72 -10.35 6.02 15.43
C ARG A 72 -8.94 6.46 15.83
N ARG A 73 -8.05 6.67 14.85
CA ARG A 73 -6.63 7.01 15.05
C ARG A 73 -5.86 5.98 15.89
N TYR A 74 -6.13 4.70 15.65
CA TYR A 74 -5.38 3.61 16.28
C TYR A 74 -4.19 3.17 15.42
N ASP A 75 -3.15 4.00 15.39
CA ASP A 75 -2.01 3.85 14.46
C ASP A 75 -1.27 2.51 14.59
N GLN A 76 -1.18 1.98 15.79
CA GLN A 76 -0.62 0.66 16.04
C GLN A 76 -1.40 -0.45 15.33
N ASN A 77 -2.73 -0.36 15.31
CA ASN A 77 -3.59 -1.30 14.60
C ASN A 77 -3.46 -1.15 13.07
N LEU A 78 -3.24 0.07 12.58
CA LEU A 78 -2.95 0.30 11.15
C LEU A 78 -1.69 -0.46 10.75
N SER A 79 -0.61 -0.32 11.53
CA SER A 79 0.66 -1.03 11.29
C SER A 79 0.49 -2.55 11.34
N ILE A 80 -0.29 -3.09 12.29
CA ILE A 80 -0.60 -4.53 12.35
C ILE A 80 -1.32 -4.98 11.07
N SER A 81 -2.30 -4.22 10.61
CA SER A 81 -3.09 -4.55 9.42
C SER A 81 -2.23 -4.59 8.15
N VAL A 82 -1.39 -3.58 7.94
CA VAL A 82 -0.45 -3.49 6.81
C VAL A 82 0.55 -4.64 6.84
N LYS A 83 1.21 -4.87 7.99
CA LYS A 83 2.17 -5.98 8.15
C LYS A 83 1.54 -7.35 7.91
N ALA A 84 0.27 -7.53 8.30
CA ALA A 84 -0.43 -8.79 8.10
C ALA A 84 -0.66 -9.08 6.61
N ILE A 85 -1.15 -8.09 5.86
CA ILE A 85 -1.39 -8.28 4.42
C ILE A 85 -0.08 -8.38 3.62
N ASP A 86 0.96 -7.62 4.00
CA ASP A 86 2.31 -7.73 3.40
C ASP A 86 2.83 -9.16 3.46
N LYS A 87 2.81 -9.75 4.67
CA LYS A 87 3.28 -11.13 4.88
C LYS A 87 2.44 -12.15 4.11
N LEU A 88 1.12 -11.96 4.06
CA LEU A 88 0.24 -12.85 3.30
C LEU A 88 0.56 -12.81 1.80
N ILE A 89 0.82 -11.63 1.23
CA ILE A 89 1.20 -11.47 -0.18
C ILE A 89 2.51 -12.19 -0.50
N GLN A 90 3.48 -12.10 0.42
CA GLN A 90 4.78 -12.75 0.26
C GLN A 90 4.69 -14.27 0.24
N VAL A 91 3.79 -14.88 1.01
CA VAL A 91 3.74 -16.34 1.21
C VAL A 91 2.63 -17.05 0.43
N CYS A 92 1.51 -16.36 0.09
CA CYS A 92 0.35 -16.97 -0.56
C CYS A 92 0.38 -16.80 -2.09
N HIS A 93 1.43 -17.29 -2.75
CA HIS A 93 1.68 -17.11 -4.19
C HIS A 93 0.48 -17.45 -5.09
N GLY A 94 -0.16 -18.61 -4.90
CA GLY A 94 -1.27 -19.05 -5.76
C GLY A 94 -2.57 -18.25 -5.68
N HIS A 95 -2.66 -17.28 -4.77
CA HIS A 95 -3.85 -16.43 -4.58
C HIS A 95 -3.47 -14.94 -4.44
N ARG A 96 -2.29 -14.56 -4.93
CA ARG A 96 -1.70 -13.23 -4.74
C ARG A 96 -2.57 -12.11 -5.28
N LEU A 97 -3.21 -12.30 -6.44
CA LEU A 97 -4.10 -11.29 -7.04
C LEU A 97 -5.19 -10.80 -6.08
N VAL A 98 -5.86 -11.72 -5.37
CA VAL A 98 -6.95 -11.37 -4.45
C VAL A 98 -6.44 -10.55 -3.25
N LEU A 99 -5.26 -10.90 -2.76
CA LEU A 99 -4.59 -10.14 -1.70
C LEU A 99 -4.16 -8.75 -2.20
N ALA A 100 -3.55 -8.68 -3.39
CA ALA A 100 -3.07 -7.46 -4.01
C ALA A 100 -4.18 -6.41 -4.17
N ILE A 101 -5.40 -6.81 -4.59
CA ILE A 101 -6.52 -5.87 -4.72
C ILE A 101 -6.91 -5.25 -3.37
N SER A 102 -6.97 -6.06 -2.30
CA SER A 102 -7.31 -5.54 -0.97
C SER A 102 -6.16 -4.70 -0.38
N PHE A 103 -4.93 -5.09 -0.69
CA PHE A 103 -3.72 -4.37 -0.32
C PHE A 103 -3.66 -2.99 -0.95
N LEU A 104 -3.85 -2.88 -2.27
CA LEU A 104 -3.80 -1.60 -2.96
C LEU A 104 -4.89 -0.65 -2.46
N LYS A 105 -6.07 -1.16 -2.11
CA LYS A 105 -7.12 -0.37 -1.43
C LYS A 105 -6.70 0.12 -0.05
N MET A 106 -5.97 -0.69 0.71
CA MET A 106 -5.40 -0.29 2.00
C MET A 106 -4.32 0.80 1.81
N ILE A 107 -3.44 0.65 0.83
CA ILE A 107 -2.43 1.64 0.48
C ILE A 107 -3.08 2.96 0.07
N GLN A 108 -4.05 2.93 -0.86
CA GLN A 108 -4.81 4.09 -1.28
C GLN A 108 -5.42 4.82 -0.08
N LEU A 109 -6.10 4.10 0.80
CA LEU A 109 -6.76 4.70 1.96
C LEU A 109 -5.76 5.40 2.91
N LEU A 110 -4.55 4.88 3.05
CA LEU A 110 -3.49 5.51 3.84
C LEU A 110 -2.87 6.71 3.12
N LEU A 111 -2.72 6.66 1.79
CA LEU A 111 -2.19 7.74 0.98
C LEU A 111 -3.12 8.95 0.89
N GLU A 112 -4.43 8.70 0.87
CA GLU A 112 -5.51 9.71 0.92
C GLU A 112 -5.54 10.48 2.25
N THR A 113 -4.76 10.04 3.25
CA THR A 113 -4.64 10.78 4.51
C THR A 113 -3.65 11.94 4.36
N ASN A 114 -3.97 13.09 4.96
CA ASN A 114 -3.00 14.21 5.10
C ASN A 114 -1.96 13.95 6.22
N ARG A 115 -1.65 12.68 6.50
CA ARG A 115 -0.78 12.24 7.59
C ARG A 115 0.50 11.65 7.03
N THR A 116 1.61 12.36 7.21
CA THR A 116 2.91 12.03 6.62
C THR A 116 3.43 10.67 7.08
N ASP A 117 3.21 10.30 8.34
CA ASP A 117 3.59 9.01 8.91
C ASP A 117 2.88 7.84 8.23
N LEU A 118 1.59 7.98 7.94
CA LEU A 118 0.80 6.97 7.25
C LEU A 118 1.14 6.89 5.77
N GLN A 119 1.33 8.03 5.11
CA GLN A 119 1.76 8.08 3.71
C GLN A 119 3.12 7.40 3.51
N ILE A 120 4.09 7.67 4.39
CA ILE A 120 5.41 7.02 4.36
C ILE A 120 5.27 5.51 4.63
N MET A 121 4.42 5.08 5.56
CA MET A 121 4.18 3.66 5.83
C MET A 121 3.60 2.95 4.60
N ALA A 122 2.60 3.56 3.94
CA ALA A 122 1.99 3.02 2.73
C ALA A 122 3.01 2.94 1.58
N SER A 123 3.78 3.99 1.35
CA SER A 123 4.84 4.00 0.33
C SER A 123 5.84 2.85 0.55
N LYS A 124 6.39 2.71 1.76
CA LYS A 124 7.35 1.63 2.06
C LYS A 124 6.79 0.25 1.80
N SER A 125 5.57 -0.01 2.25
CA SER A 125 4.88 -1.29 2.05
C SER A 125 4.60 -1.54 0.56
N PHE A 126 4.17 -0.53 -0.19
CA PHE A 126 3.97 -0.61 -1.63
C PHE A 126 5.28 -0.85 -2.41
N VAL A 127 6.39 -0.23 -2.01
CA VAL A 127 7.71 -0.45 -2.63
C VAL A 127 8.12 -1.92 -2.48
N GLU A 128 7.94 -2.54 -1.31
CA GLU A 128 8.22 -3.97 -1.14
C GLU A 128 7.29 -4.84 -1.98
N PHE A 129 5.99 -4.50 -2.05
CA PHE A 129 5.05 -5.17 -2.95
C PHE A 129 5.47 -5.07 -4.42
N SER A 130 5.97 -3.91 -4.86
CA SER A 130 6.35 -3.68 -6.25
C SER A 130 7.48 -4.60 -6.73
N LYS A 131 8.36 -5.05 -5.82
CA LYS A 131 9.51 -5.93 -6.11
C LYS A 131 9.12 -7.39 -6.30
N ILE A 132 7.87 -7.75 -6.05
CA ILE A 132 7.40 -9.12 -6.18
C ILE A 132 7.03 -9.38 -7.63
N ASP A 133 7.77 -10.26 -8.31
CA ASP A 133 7.41 -10.70 -9.66
C ASP A 133 6.08 -11.48 -9.62
N ASP A 134 5.11 -11.01 -10.38
CA ASP A 134 3.77 -11.61 -10.49
C ASP A 134 3.19 -11.33 -11.88
N ASP A 135 2.89 -12.37 -12.65
CA ASP A 135 2.44 -12.29 -14.06
C ASP A 135 0.97 -11.82 -14.20
N SER A 136 0.44 -11.04 -13.25
CA SER A 136 -0.98 -10.72 -13.18
C SER A 136 -1.28 -9.25 -13.50
N PRO A 137 -1.76 -8.91 -14.71
CA PRO A 137 -2.08 -7.54 -15.13
C PRO A 137 -3.33 -6.95 -14.45
N ASN A 138 -4.03 -7.73 -13.60
CA ASN A 138 -5.40 -7.43 -13.17
C ASN A 138 -5.52 -6.35 -12.07
N TYR A 139 -4.43 -5.68 -11.70
CA TYR A 139 -4.42 -4.61 -10.69
C TYR A 139 -3.77 -3.31 -11.16
N HIS A 140 -3.54 -3.15 -12.48
CA HIS A 140 -2.97 -1.92 -13.05
C HIS A 140 -3.83 -0.69 -12.80
N LYS A 141 -5.16 -0.86 -12.78
CA LYS A 141 -6.10 0.22 -12.47
C LYS A 141 -5.84 0.78 -11.07
N GLU A 142 -5.75 -0.09 -10.07
CA GLU A 142 -5.47 0.30 -8.69
C GLU A 142 -4.07 0.94 -8.55
N CYS A 143 -3.06 0.46 -9.29
CA CYS A 143 -1.74 1.11 -9.36
C CYS A 143 -1.81 2.53 -9.97
N ASN A 144 -2.64 2.74 -10.99
CA ASN A 144 -2.85 4.07 -11.58
C ASN A 144 -3.56 5.02 -10.61
N GLU A 145 -4.53 4.53 -9.83
CA GLU A 145 -5.27 5.34 -8.84
C GLU A 145 -4.34 5.85 -7.71
N ILE A 146 -3.31 5.09 -7.32
CA ILE A 146 -2.35 5.52 -6.29
C ILE A 146 -1.20 6.40 -6.84
N LEU A 147 -0.95 6.40 -8.14
CA LEU A 147 0.11 7.21 -8.77
C LEU A 147 -0.05 8.71 -8.47
N ASP A 148 -1.28 9.21 -8.51
CA ASP A 148 -1.59 10.61 -8.19
C ASP A 148 -1.13 11.02 -6.79
N HIS A 149 -1.28 10.11 -5.83
CA HIS A 149 -0.90 10.36 -4.45
C HIS A 149 0.62 10.38 -4.29
N PHE A 150 1.34 9.47 -4.94
CA PHE A 150 2.80 9.48 -4.92
C PHE A 150 3.39 10.71 -5.62
N ALA A 151 2.81 11.12 -6.75
CA ALA A 151 3.19 12.37 -7.42
C ALA A 151 2.93 13.60 -6.54
N ALA A 152 1.82 13.64 -5.79
CA ALA A 152 1.56 14.70 -4.83
C ALA A 152 2.56 14.70 -3.66
N MET A 153 2.91 13.52 -3.13
CA MET A 153 3.95 13.38 -2.10
C MET A 153 5.32 13.85 -2.59
N ALA A 154 5.69 13.52 -3.83
CA ALA A 154 6.93 13.99 -4.46
C ALA A 154 6.98 15.53 -4.61
N HIS A 155 5.83 16.21 -4.61
CA HIS A 155 5.73 17.67 -4.61
C HIS A 155 5.48 18.28 -3.22
N ALA A 156 5.58 17.50 -2.14
CA ALA A 156 5.24 17.97 -0.80
C ALA A 156 5.99 19.27 -0.44
N SER A 157 5.27 20.22 0.16
CA SER A 157 5.79 21.54 0.53
C SER A 157 5.64 21.79 2.04
N LEU A 158 6.13 20.86 2.85
CA LEU A 158 6.08 20.96 4.31
C LEU A 158 7.10 21.98 4.83
N LEU A 159 6.74 22.68 5.92
CA LEU A 159 7.59 23.69 6.56
C LEU A 159 8.89 23.12 7.11
N ASN A 160 8.83 21.92 7.70
CA ASN A 160 10.00 21.22 8.20
C ASN A 160 10.74 20.54 7.03
N PRO A 161 12.00 20.92 6.73
CA PRO A 161 12.77 20.32 5.64
C PRO A 161 12.96 18.81 5.77
N LYS A 162 13.16 18.28 6.98
CA LYS A 162 13.34 16.84 7.19
C LYS A 162 12.07 16.06 6.85
N ASP A 163 10.93 16.52 7.35
CA ASP A 163 9.63 15.89 7.08
C ASP A 163 9.27 16.01 5.59
N ARG A 164 9.53 17.19 4.99
CA ARG A 164 9.36 17.42 3.56
C ARG A 164 10.16 16.43 2.74
N ASN A 165 11.46 16.31 3.02
CA ASN A 165 12.35 15.43 2.28
C ASN A 165 11.94 13.96 2.45
N ALA A 166 11.57 13.53 3.66
CA ALA A 166 11.11 12.16 3.92
C ALA A 166 9.84 11.81 3.12
N VAL A 167 8.86 12.73 3.05
CA VAL A 167 7.63 12.52 2.26
C VAL A 167 7.93 12.51 0.77
N ARG A 168 8.81 13.40 0.29
CA ARG A 168 9.19 13.46 -1.13
C ARG A 168 9.91 12.20 -1.58
N VAL A 169 10.90 11.73 -0.82
CA VAL A 169 11.59 10.45 -1.07
C VAL A 169 10.59 9.30 -1.12
N ALA A 170 9.67 9.23 -0.16
CA ALA A 170 8.62 8.22 -0.17
C ALA A 170 7.71 8.33 -1.41
N GLY A 171 7.40 9.54 -1.89
CA GLY A 171 6.67 9.76 -3.13
C GLY A 171 7.43 9.26 -4.36
N ILE A 172 8.71 9.62 -4.48
CA ILE A 172 9.60 9.21 -5.57
C ILE A 172 9.75 7.68 -5.62
N GLN A 173 9.95 7.04 -4.48
CA GLN A 173 10.03 5.58 -4.39
C GLN A 173 8.70 4.90 -4.73
N GLY A 174 7.58 5.49 -4.32
CA GLY A 174 6.25 5.03 -4.70
C GLY A 174 6.03 5.08 -6.22
N ILE A 175 6.46 6.18 -6.87
CA ILE A 175 6.45 6.31 -8.34
C ILE A 175 7.27 5.19 -8.98
N GLN A 176 8.50 4.96 -8.52
CA GLN A 176 9.34 3.86 -9.02
C GLN A 176 8.63 2.51 -8.91
N GLY A 177 7.95 2.25 -7.78
CA GLY A 177 7.18 1.02 -7.58
C GLY A 177 6.01 0.88 -8.55
N VAL A 178 5.31 1.98 -8.87
CA VAL A 178 4.23 1.98 -9.87
C VAL A 178 4.80 1.69 -11.26
N VAL A 179 5.89 2.35 -11.65
CA VAL A 179 6.53 2.10 -12.94
C VAL A 179 6.96 0.65 -13.08
N ARG A 180 7.63 0.08 -12.05
CA ARG A 180 7.99 -1.34 -12.02
C ARG A 180 6.79 -2.25 -12.26
N LYS A 181 5.64 -1.93 -11.67
CA LYS A 181 4.41 -2.71 -11.82
C LYS A 181 3.66 -2.49 -13.13
N LEU A 182 3.83 -1.36 -13.81
CA LEU A 182 3.16 -1.07 -15.07
C LEU A 182 4.00 -1.40 -16.31
N VAL A 183 5.34 -1.35 -16.21
CA VAL A 183 6.28 -1.54 -17.33
C VAL A 183 6.74 -3.01 -17.48
N SER A 184 6.51 -3.86 -16.48
CA SER A 184 6.87 -5.28 -16.56
C SER A 184 6.04 -6.08 -17.57
N ASP A 185 4.82 -5.61 -17.89
CA ASP A 185 4.01 -6.16 -18.98
C ASP A 185 4.28 -5.36 -20.26
N GLN A 186 4.34 -6.01 -21.42
CA GLN A 186 4.73 -5.49 -22.76
C GLN A 186 3.90 -4.31 -23.32
N LEU A 187 3.25 -3.52 -22.46
CA LEU A 187 2.48 -2.31 -22.73
C LEU A 187 3.30 -1.02 -22.51
N ILE A 188 4.60 -1.04 -22.83
CA ILE A 188 5.39 0.20 -23.00
C ILE A 188 4.70 1.14 -24.01
N LEU A 189 3.91 0.60 -24.94
CA LEU A 189 3.19 1.36 -25.97
C LEU A 189 1.92 2.06 -25.47
N GLU A 190 1.39 1.71 -24.30
CA GLU A 190 0.26 2.40 -23.66
C GLU A 190 0.56 2.69 -22.18
N VAL A 191 1.76 3.18 -21.87
CA VAL A 191 1.84 4.14 -20.76
C VAL A 191 0.96 5.30 -21.20
N HIS A 192 -0.30 5.30 -20.76
CA HIS A 192 -1.26 6.36 -21.05
C HIS A 192 -0.54 7.68 -20.81
N GLU A 193 -0.47 8.58 -21.79
CA GLU A 193 0.35 9.81 -21.73
C GLU A 193 0.16 10.54 -20.37
N SER A 194 -1.05 10.47 -19.81
CA SER A 194 -1.40 10.99 -18.48
C SER A 194 -0.55 10.48 -17.30
N ASN A 195 0.09 9.32 -17.39
CA ASN A 195 0.97 8.80 -16.33
C ASN A 195 2.34 9.50 -16.41
N MET A 196 2.90 9.67 -17.61
CA MET A 196 4.17 10.37 -17.80
C MET A 196 4.03 11.86 -17.44
N ASP A 197 2.86 12.45 -17.66
CA ASP A 197 2.52 13.82 -17.23
C ASP A 197 2.55 14.01 -15.71
N LYS A 198 2.58 12.92 -14.93
CA LYS A 198 2.71 12.95 -13.47
C LYS A 198 4.12 12.58 -13.04
N ILE A 199 4.69 11.54 -13.66
CA ILE A 199 6.00 10.98 -13.32
C ILE A 199 7.11 11.98 -13.65
N VAL A 200 7.15 12.49 -14.89
CA VAL A 200 8.25 13.35 -15.35
C VAL A 200 8.30 14.65 -14.57
N PRO A 201 7.20 15.40 -14.36
CA PRO A 201 7.25 16.62 -13.57
C PRO A 201 7.66 16.38 -12.11
N ALA A 202 7.18 15.30 -11.48
CA ALA A 202 7.54 14.96 -10.10
C ALA A 202 9.04 14.69 -9.93
N LEU A 203 9.65 13.97 -10.86
CA LEU A 203 11.08 13.70 -10.84
C LEU A 203 11.90 14.97 -11.11
N LEU A 204 11.55 15.73 -12.15
CA LEU A 204 12.25 16.98 -12.50
C LEU A 204 12.16 18.01 -11.39
N PHE A 205 11.00 18.15 -10.74
CA PHE A 205 10.82 19.05 -9.60
C PHE A 205 11.86 18.75 -8.51
N ASN A 206 12.06 17.49 -8.15
CA ASN A 206 13.00 17.10 -7.11
C ASN A 206 14.47 17.19 -7.55
N MET A 207 14.78 16.96 -8.83
CA MET A 207 16.15 17.14 -9.36
C MET A 207 16.56 18.61 -9.42
N CYS A 208 15.62 19.49 -9.74
CA CYS A 208 15.87 20.93 -9.88
C CYS A 208 15.77 21.68 -8.54
N ASP A 209 15.08 21.13 -7.55
CA ASP A 209 14.98 21.74 -6.23
C ASP A 209 16.34 21.69 -5.53
N ARG A 210 17.01 22.83 -5.50
CA ARG A 210 18.23 23.04 -4.72
C ARG A 210 17.82 23.22 -3.27
N SER A 211 17.51 22.11 -2.60
CA SER A 211 17.31 22.10 -1.14
C SER A 211 18.48 22.81 -0.46
N GLU A 212 18.18 23.73 0.46
CA GLU A 212 19.20 24.36 1.30
C GLU A 212 19.88 23.26 2.12
N ILE A 213 21.06 22.84 1.68
CA ILE A 213 21.89 21.86 2.37
C ILE A 213 22.27 22.49 3.71
N ASP A 214 21.79 21.92 4.82
CA ASP A 214 22.37 22.22 6.12
C ASP A 214 23.68 21.44 6.22
N PRO A 215 24.86 22.09 6.14
CA PRO A 215 26.14 21.41 6.13
C PRO A 215 26.46 20.69 7.45
N ASN A 216 25.63 20.85 8.50
CA ASN A 216 25.80 20.21 9.81
C ASN A 216 24.93 18.96 10.03
N SER A 217 24.13 18.51 9.05
CA SER A 217 23.31 17.31 9.22
C SER A 217 24.12 16.02 9.04
N ASN A 218 24.61 15.44 10.14
CA ASN A 218 25.33 14.14 10.19
C ASN A 218 24.42 12.89 10.00
N GLU A 219 23.25 13.01 9.37
CA GLU A 219 22.36 11.87 9.17
C GLU A 219 22.39 11.42 7.71
N SER A 220 22.61 10.11 7.49
CA SER A 220 22.49 9.38 6.22
C SER A 220 21.04 9.36 5.72
N GLN A 221 20.40 10.53 5.60
CA GLN A 221 19.08 10.65 5.00
C GLN A 221 19.26 10.79 3.49
N THR A 222 18.57 9.95 2.73
CA THR A 222 18.58 10.06 1.26
C THR A 222 17.94 11.38 0.85
N GLU A 223 18.66 12.19 0.07
CA GLU A 223 18.15 13.45 -0.45
C GLU A 223 17.13 13.20 -1.57
N PRO A 224 16.01 13.96 -1.64
CA PRO A 224 15.02 13.81 -2.71
C PRO A 224 15.61 13.97 -4.11
N SER A 225 16.59 14.88 -4.28
CA SER A 225 17.26 15.11 -5.55
C SER A 225 18.06 13.89 -6.01
N GLN A 226 18.81 13.27 -5.09
CA GLN A 226 19.58 12.05 -5.37
C GLN A 226 18.65 10.88 -5.70
N GLU A 227 17.58 10.72 -4.92
CA GLU A 227 16.58 9.66 -5.17
C GLU A 227 15.89 9.87 -6.53
N ALA A 228 15.54 11.11 -6.89
CA ALA A 228 14.91 11.42 -8.17
C ALA A 228 15.82 11.10 -9.36
N VAL A 229 17.11 11.44 -9.28
CA VAL A 229 18.10 11.07 -10.31
C VAL A 229 18.19 9.55 -10.45
N TYR A 230 18.33 8.84 -9.33
CA TYR A 230 18.41 7.38 -9.32
C TYR A 230 17.17 6.74 -9.97
N VAL A 231 15.97 7.16 -9.57
CA VAL A 231 14.71 6.62 -10.12
C VAL A 231 14.55 6.96 -11.59
N PHE A 232 14.92 8.16 -12.03
CA PHE A 232 14.87 8.51 -13.45
C PHE A 232 15.81 7.64 -14.29
N GLU A 233 17.05 7.43 -13.84
CA GLU A 233 17.98 6.53 -14.52
C GLU A 233 17.45 5.09 -14.56
N ASP A 234 16.85 4.61 -13.47
CA ASP A 234 16.26 3.27 -13.39
C ASP A 234 15.10 3.10 -14.38
N ILE A 235 14.20 4.09 -14.46
CA ILE A 235 13.08 4.08 -15.43
C ILE A 235 13.60 4.08 -16.87
N VAL A 236 14.58 4.92 -17.19
CA VAL A 236 15.17 4.98 -18.54
C VAL A 236 15.88 3.67 -18.91
N ARG A 237 16.49 2.97 -17.96
CA ARG A 237 17.12 1.65 -18.21
C ARG A 237 16.11 0.53 -18.44
N GLN A 238 14.88 0.67 -17.96
CA GLN A 238 13.81 -0.32 -18.08
C GLN A 238 12.93 -0.11 -19.32
N ALA A 239 13.00 1.06 -19.96
CA ALA A 239 12.28 1.41 -21.20
C ALA A 239 13.05 0.98 -22.46
#